data_AF-A0A501W1E7-F1
#
_entry.id   AF-A0A501W1E7-F1
#
_cell.length_a   1.000
_cell.length_b   1.000
_cell.length_c   1.000
_cell.angle_alpha   90.00
_cell.angle_beta   90.00
_cell.angle_gamma   90.00
#
_symmetry.space_group_name_H-M   'P 1'
#
loop_
_entity.id
_entity.type
_entity.pdbx_description
1 polymer ?
#
loop_
_entity_poly.entity_id
_entity_poly.type
_entity_poly.pdbx_seq_one_letter_code
_entity_poly.pdbx_strand_id
1 'polypeptide(L)'
;MKRLKVNFLALAAVVVAAGTMAFAAPVNQEWVFTGDSQSQILDASFYSLSEPLPTGCDANANLPCSIRVEAQDEQELQDYLDSKTSGQIMNEATGHRD
;
A
#
# COMPACT_ATOMS: atom_id res chain seq x y z
N MET A 1 41.68 21.90 57.45
CA MET A 1 41.59 22.23 56.00
C MET A 1 40.19 21.84 55.50
N LYS A 2 39.56 22.81 54.81
CA LYS A 2 38.38 22.85 53.93
C LYS A 2 37.34 21.70 53.93
N ARG A 3 36.09 22.11 54.19
CA ARG A 3 34.83 21.35 54.14
C ARG A 3 34.47 21.01 52.69
N LEU A 4 34.15 19.74 52.42
CA LEU A 4 33.68 19.27 51.11
C LEU A 4 32.25 19.75 50.86
N LYS A 5 32.11 20.69 49.92
CA LYS A 5 30.87 21.09 49.23
C LYS A 5 30.65 20.11 48.08
N VAL A 6 29.46 19.49 47.98
CA VAL A 6 28.97 18.96 46.70
C VAL A 6 27.47 19.25 46.61
N ASN A 7 27.13 20.11 45.65
CA ASN A 7 25.78 20.55 45.32
C ASN A 7 24.92 19.39 44.80
N PHE A 8 23.75 19.21 45.40
CA PHE A 8 22.62 18.48 44.82
C PHE A 8 22.01 19.34 43.72
N LEU A 9 22.33 19.09 42.46
CA LEU A 9 21.59 19.63 41.31
C LEU A 9 21.85 18.74 40.09
N ALA A 10 21.04 17.70 39.95
CA ALA A 10 20.88 16.97 38.70
C ALA A 10 19.41 16.56 38.58
N LEU A 11 18.56 17.56 38.31
CA LEU A 11 17.19 17.34 37.87
C LEU A 11 17.28 16.77 36.46
N ALA A 12 17.13 15.44 36.34
CA ALA A 12 17.06 14.77 35.06
C ALA A 12 15.74 15.18 34.37
N ALA A 13 15.83 16.09 33.40
CA ALA A 13 14.73 16.42 32.52
C ALA A 13 14.49 15.20 31.59
N VAL A 14 13.50 14.38 31.94
CA VAL A 14 12.99 13.32 31.08
C VAL A 14 12.33 14.00 29.88
N VAL A 15 13.06 14.05 28.77
CA VAL A 15 12.51 14.47 27.48
C VAL A 15 11.55 13.36 27.05
N VAL A 16 10.25 13.60 27.21
CA VAL A 16 9.21 12.78 26.60
C VAL A 16 9.34 12.96 25.10
N ALA A 17 10.01 12.03 24.44
CA ALA A 17 9.95 11.87 23.01
C ALA A 17 8.51 11.46 22.67
N ALA A 18 7.62 12.44 22.56
CA ALA A 18 6.32 12.27 21.93
C ALA A 18 6.62 11.97 20.46
N GLY A 19 6.79 10.68 20.15
CA GLY A 19 6.84 10.19 18.78
C GLY A 19 5.54 10.60 18.11
N THR A 20 5.61 11.64 17.29
CA THR A 20 4.54 11.94 16.33
C THR A 20 4.52 10.76 15.38
N MET A 21 3.62 9.80 15.62
CA MET A 21 3.28 8.78 14.65
C MET A 21 2.69 9.54 13.46
N ALA A 22 3.51 9.76 12.43
CA ALA A 22 3.05 10.35 11.19
C ALA A 22 2.10 9.32 10.56
N PHE A 23 0.80 9.50 10.78
CA PHE A 23 -0.22 8.79 10.02
C PHE A 23 -0.05 9.21 8.57
N ALA A 24 0.66 8.41 7.77
CA ALA A 24 0.62 8.53 6.33
C ALA A 24 -0.85 8.30 5.94
N ALA A 25 -1.47 9.29 5.30
CA ALA A 25 -2.80 9.10 4.74
C ALA A 25 -2.72 7.95 3.73
N PRO A 26 -3.67 7.01 3.72
CA PRO A 26 -3.66 5.93 2.75
C PRO A 26 -3.72 6.55 1.36
N VAL A 27 -2.69 6.29 0.56
CA VAL A 27 -2.62 6.78 -0.82
C VAL A 27 -3.25 5.70 -1.68
N ASN A 28 -4.37 6.03 -2.34
CA ASN A 28 -4.92 5.17 -3.38
C ASN A 28 -3.94 5.13 -4.55
N GLN A 29 -3.31 3.98 -4.75
CA GLN A 29 -2.38 3.72 -5.85
C GLN A 29 -3.08 2.98 -6.98
N GLU A 30 -2.73 3.30 -8.21
CA GLU A 30 -3.25 2.61 -9.39
C GLU A 30 -2.30 1.47 -9.78
N TRP A 31 -2.77 0.25 -9.58
CA TRP A 31 -2.05 -0.97 -9.87
C TRP A 31 -2.53 -1.53 -11.21
N VAL A 32 -1.62 -1.60 -12.17
CA VAL A 32 -1.89 -2.06 -13.54
C VAL A 32 -1.72 -3.57 -13.62
N PHE A 33 -2.74 -4.28 -14.11
CA PHE A 33 -2.70 -5.73 -14.26
C PHE A 33 -1.96 -6.14 -15.52
N THR A 34 -0.90 -6.93 -15.35
CA THR A 34 0.01 -7.39 -16.40
C THR A 34 -0.17 -8.87 -16.75
N GLY A 35 -1.06 -9.60 -16.06
CA GLY A 35 -1.33 -11.02 -16.34
C GLY A 35 -2.17 -11.24 -17.61
N ASP A 36 -2.23 -12.49 -18.08
CA ASP A 36 -2.90 -12.87 -19.32
C ASP A 36 -4.08 -13.84 -19.09
N SER A 37 -4.45 -14.08 -17.83
CA SER A 37 -5.49 -15.03 -17.47
C SER A 37 -6.25 -14.64 -16.20
N GLN A 38 -7.51 -15.07 -16.09
CA GLN A 38 -8.34 -14.76 -14.92
C GLN A 38 -7.81 -15.37 -13.62
N SER A 39 -7.09 -16.50 -13.69
CA SER A 39 -6.45 -17.13 -12.53
C SER A 39 -5.37 -16.25 -11.89
N GLN A 40 -4.83 -15.27 -12.63
CA GLN A 40 -3.77 -14.37 -12.17
C GLN A 40 -4.33 -13.10 -11.52
N ILE A 41 -5.64 -12.84 -11.61
CA ILE A 41 -6.27 -11.62 -11.07
C ILE A 41 -6.08 -11.49 -9.54
N LEU A 42 -5.97 -12.61 -8.84
CA LEU A 42 -5.82 -12.63 -7.37
C LEU A 42 -4.36 -12.79 -6.93
N ASP A 43 -3.41 -12.59 -7.84
CA ASP A 43 -1.98 -12.71 -7.58
C ASP A 43 -1.31 -11.35 -7.82
N ALA A 44 -0.84 -10.75 -6.73
CA ALA A 44 -0.23 -9.42 -6.72
C ALA A 44 1.01 -9.31 -7.63
N SER A 45 1.68 -10.43 -7.92
CA SER A 45 2.86 -10.45 -8.82
C SER A 45 2.51 -10.09 -10.27
N PHE A 46 1.23 -10.15 -10.64
CA PHE A 46 0.72 -9.70 -11.94
C PHE A 46 0.18 -8.27 -11.91
N TYR A 47 0.60 -7.46 -10.93
CA TYR A 47 0.28 -6.06 -10.85
C TYR A 47 1.54 -5.20 -10.76
N SER A 48 1.52 -4.04 -11.40
CA SER A 48 2.64 -3.09 -11.39
C SER A 48 2.16 -1.65 -11.26
N LEU A 49 2.87 -0.88 -10.45
CA LEU A 49 2.69 0.57 -10.30
C LEU A 49 3.38 1.39 -11.40
N SER A 50 4.32 0.76 -12.12
CA SER A 50 5.23 1.46 -13.03
C SER A 50 4.94 1.20 -14.51
N GLU A 51 4.00 0.32 -14.81
CA GLU A 51 3.65 -0.02 -16.19
C GLU A 51 2.62 0.98 -16.74
N PRO A 52 2.75 1.40 -18.01
CA PRO A 52 1.67 2.12 -18.66
C PRO A 52 0.43 1.22 -18.70
N LEU A 53 -0.75 1.82 -18.59
CA LEU A 53 -2.01 1.11 -18.78
C LEU A 53 -1.96 0.31 -20.10
N PRO A 54 -2.29 -0.99 -20.07
CA PRO A 54 -2.30 -1.79 -21.29
C PRO A 54 -3.25 -1.18 -22.31
N THR A 55 -2.87 -1.25 -23.58
CA THR A 55 -3.74 -0.81 -24.68
C THR A 55 -4.93 -1.77 -24.83
N GLY A 56 -6.12 -1.26 -25.15
CA GLY A 56 -7.31 -2.09 -25.35
C GLY A 56 -8.15 -2.30 -24.08
N CYS A 57 -8.16 -1.32 -23.18
CA CYS A 57 -9.05 -1.28 -22.03
C CYS A 57 -10.47 -0.89 -22.44
N ASP A 58 -11.22 -1.86 -22.95
CA ASP A 58 -12.58 -1.72 -23.45
C ASP A 58 -13.59 -2.39 -22.51
N ALA A 59 -14.84 -1.89 -22.45
CA ALA A 59 -15.82 -2.31 -21.45
C ALA A 59 -16.34 -3.77 -21.56
N ASN A 60 -15.89 -4.56 -22.54
CA ASN A 60 -16.46 -5.89 -22.85
C ASN A 60 -15.49 -7.07 -22.64
N ALA A 61 -14.44 -6.86 -21.86
CA ALA A 61 -13.32 -7.77 -21.82
C ALA A 61 -13.21 -8.56 -20.49
N ASN A 62 -12.38 -9.61 -20.47
CA ASN A 62 -12.40 -10.62 -19.39
C ASN A 62 -11.30 -10.48 -18.34
N LEU A 63 -10.38 -9.53 -18.50
CA LEU A 63 -9.29 -9.23 -17.58
C LEU A 63 -9.37 -7.78 -17.11
N PRO A 64 -8.94 -7.47 -15.87
CA PRO A 64 -8.91 -6.09 -15.40
C PRO A 64 -7.75 -5.35 -16.08
N CYS A 65 -7.89 -4.05 -16.32
CA CYS A 65 -6.77 -3.23 -16.77
C CYS A 65 -5.95 -2.68 -15.61
N SER A 66 -6.62 -2.02 -14.67
CA SER A 66 -6.02 -1.54 -13.44
C SER A 66 -7.03 -1.55 -12.31
N ILE A 67 -6.55 -1.51 -11.08
CA ILE A 67 -7.36 -1.31 -9.87
C ILE A 67 -6.77 -0.16 -9.06
N ARG A 68 -7.63 0.59 -8.38
CA ARG A 68 -7.19 1.65 -7.47
C ARG A 68 -7.46 1.23 -6.04
N VAL A 69 -6.38 1.02 -5.30
CA VAL A 69 -6.43 0.47 -3.95
C VAL A 69 -5.43 1.17 -3.04
N GLU A 70 -5.74 1.18 -1.74
CA GLU A 70 -4.88 1.73 -0.69
C GLU A 70 -3.80 0.72 -0.28
N ALA A 71 -3.06 0.18 -1.26
CA ALA A 71 -1.93 -0.72 -1.04
C ALA A 71 -0.63 -0.03 -1.46
N GLN A 72 0.35 0.01 -0.55
CA GLN A 72 1.64 0.66 -0.75
C GLN A 72 2.72 -0.29 -1.27
N ASP A 73 2.52 -1.59 -1.10
CA ASP A 73 3.43 -2.63 -1.57
C ASP A 73 2.66 -3.88 -2.02
N GLU A 74 3.39 -4.84 -2.57
CA GLU A 74 2.84 -6.09 -3.10
C GLU A 74 2.16 -6.94 -2.02
N GLN A 75 2.61 -6.88 -0.77
CA GLN A 75 2.01 -7.65 0.32
C GLN A 75 0.67 -7.05 0.73
N GLU A 76 0.58 -5.73 0.90
CA GLU A 76 -0.69 -5.03 1.17
C GLU A 76 -1.68 -5.24 0.01
N LEU A 77 -1.18 -5.27 -1.24
CA LEU A 77 -1.99 -5.59 -2.40
C LEU A 77 -2.50 -7.03 -2.33
N GLN A 78 -1.65 -8.00 -2.04
CA GLN A 78 -2.04 -9.40 -1.92
C GLN A 78 -3.09 -9.58 -0.81
N ASP A 79 -2.92 -8.94 0.34
CA ASP A 79 -3.90 -8.97 1.44
C ASP A 79 -5.26 -8.41 0.99
N TYR A 80 -5.27 -7.34 0.19
CA TYR A 80 -6.48 -6.82 -0.43
C TYR A 80 -7.10 -7.82 -1.42
N LEU A 81 -6.31 -8.42 -2.31
CA LEU A 81 -6.77 -9.39 -3.31
C LEU A 81 -7.35 -10.65 -2.65
N ASP A 82 -6.71 -11.17 -1.60
CA ASP A 82 -7.16 -12.33 -0.83
C ASP A 82 -8.51 -12.09 -0.13
N SER A 83 -8.83 -10.83 0.17
CA SER A 83 -10.12 -10.44 0.73
C SER A 83 -11.26 -10.37 -0.31
N LYS A 84 -10.94 -10.55 -1.59
CA LYS A 84 -11.83 -10.37 -2.73
C LYS A 84 -11.92 -11.64 -3.58
N THR A 85 -12.94 -11.68 -4.42
CA THR A 85 -13.05 -12.65 -5.51
C THR A 85 -12.65 -11.99 -6.83
N SER A 86 -12.21 -12.77 -7.82
CA SER A 86 -11.85 -12.24 -9.15
C SER A 86 -13.00 -11.42 -9.76
N GLY A 87 -14.25 -11.82 -9.54
CA GLY A 87 -15.43 -11.07 -10.00
C GLY A 87 -15.61 -9.72 -9.31
N GLN A 88 -15.23 -9.58 -8.03
CA GLN A 88 -15.24 -8.28 -7.34
C GLN A 88 -14.13 -7.38 -7.85
N ILE A 89 -12.93 -7.93 -8.05
CA ILE A 89 -11.80 -7.19 -8.64
C ILE A 89 -12.17 -6.69 -10.04
N MET A 90 -12.79 -7.52 -10.86
CA MET A 90 -13.31 -7.13 -12.17
C MET A 90 -14.33 -6.00 -12.09
N ASN A 91 -15.23 -6.01 -11.10
CA ASN A 91 -16.21 -4.93 -10.92
C ASN A 91 -15.57 -3.62 -10.41
N GLU A 92 -14.46 -3.69 -9.68
CA GLU A 92 -13.73 -2.53 -9.14
C GLU A 92 -12.64 -2.02 -10.10
N ALA A 93 -12.34 -2.77 -11.16
CA ALA A 93 -11.32 -2.41 -12.15
C ALA A 93 -11.67 -1.16 -12.96
N THR A 94 -10.65 -0.35 -13.21
CA THR A 94 -10.73 0.82 -14.10
C THR A 94 -10.46 0.35 -15.53
N GLY A 95 -11.49 -0.24 -16.17
CA GLY A 95 -11.43 -0.79 -17.52
C GLY A 95 -11.06 -2.27 -17.57
N HIS A 96 -11.33 -2.90 -18.71
CA HIS A 96 -11.14 -4.33 -18.93
C HIS A 96 -10.40 -4.59 -20.25
N ARG A 97 -9.55 -5.62 -20.31
CA ARG A 97 -8.89 -6.07 -21.55
C ARG A 97 -9.12 -7.55 -21.84
N ASP A 98 -8.97 -7.92 -23.11
CA ASP A 98 -9.16 -9.29 -23.60
C ASP A 98 -7.95 -10.18 -23.30
#